data_AF-A0A351R0M9-F1
#
_entry.id   AF-A0A351R0M9-F1
#
_cell.length_a   1.000
_cell.length_b   1.000
_cell.length_c   1.000
_cell.angle_alpha   90.00
_cell.angle_beta   90.00
_cell.angle_gamma   90.00
#
_symmetry.space_group_name_H-M   'P 1'
#
loop_
_entity.id
_entity.type
_entity.pdbx_description
1 polymer ?
#
loop_
_entity_poly.entity_id
_entity_poly.type
_entity_poly.pdbx_seq_one_letter_code
_entity_poly.pdbx_strand_id
1 'polypeptide(L)'
;MKKRCVLFILCMMFLVGCSEQNEEIRNSVIEESTETESSLIIEEETEENNVQIEPVAPTKEEVFAMREKVLDGMTDDEKERLTENIKVANLQMERAYLNDGIFDKLEDKDSLAWNYFDQKGDIQVGWAYDSNKITVMNEEGITESEFYQKYGKPVMVYNRFDGANFVNLIQDMQKSIHNEELYADLQRLIDLTNLATETHEMEYANDIYKILHDMDYFLLRYGIEDVGKYTQDGGVVAKYYGVLTVYQNEDKGGWQ
;
A
#
# COMPACT_ATOMS: atom_id res chain seq x y z
N MET A 1 -31.71 -11.45 22.35
CA MET A 1 -31.27 -11.51 20.94
C MET A 1 -30.10 -10.56 20.78
N LYS A 2 -28.89 -11.08 20.61
CA LYS A 2 -27.66 -10.28 20.51
C LYS A 2 -26.90 -10.72 19.26
N LYS A 3 -26.44 -9.72 18.50
CA LYS A 3 -25.92 -9.81 17.14
C LYS A 3 -24.72 -10.76 17.09
N ARG A 4 -24.83 -11.81 16.28
CA ARG A 4 -23.70 -12.64 15.87
C ARG A 4 -23.05 -11.95 14.67
N CYS A 5 -21.90 -11.33 14.85
CA CYS A 5 -21.04 -10.96 13.73
C CYS A 5 -20.30 -12.22 13.27
N VAL A 6 -20.95 -13.00 12.41
CA VAL A 6 -20.28 -14.02 11.61
C VAL A 6 -19.93 -13.36 10.29
N LEU A 7 -18.67 -12.95 10.14
CA LEU A 7 -18.16 -12.42 8.88
C LEU A 7 -17.88 -13.63 7.97
N PHE A 8 -18.78 -13.90 7.04
CA PHE A 8 -18.58 -14.89 5.99
C PHE A 8 -17.54 -14.36 5.00
N ILE A 9 -16.35 -14.97 4.98
CA ILE A 9 -15.34 -14.74 3.94
C ILE A 9 -15.80 -15.51 2.70
N LEU A 10 -16.40 -14.79 1.74
CA LEU A 10 -16.71 -15.31 0.41
C LEU A 10 -15.43 -15.31 -0.41
N CYS A 11 -14.88 -16.49 -0.67
CA CYS A 11 -13.71 -16.71 -1.51
C CYS A 11 -14.14 -16.59 -2.99
N MET A 12 -13.93 -15.45 -3.63
CA MET A 12 -14.04 -15.33 -5.09
C MET A 12 -12.67 -15.59 -5.71
N MET A 13 -12.48 -16.81 -6.21
CA MET A 13 -11.43 -17.12 -7.17
C MET A 13 -11.83 -16.48 -8.50
N PHE A 14 -11.11 -15.47 -8.98
CA PHE A 14 -11.17 -15.07 -10.37
C PHE A 14 -10.11 -15.85 -11.15
N LEU A 15 -10.55 -16.93 -11.79
CA LEU A 15 -9.94 -17.41 -13.02
C LEU A 15 -10.44 -16.48 -14.13
N VAL A 16 -9.55 -15.70 -14.74
CA VAL A 16 -9.88 -15.00 -16.00
C VAL A 16 -9.04 -15.63 -17.09
N GLY A 17 -9.70 -16.50 -17.86
CA GLY A 17 -9.28 -16.90 -19.20
C GLY A 17 -9.72 -15.85 -20.21
N CYS A 18 -8.93 -15.73 -21.27
CA CYS A 18 -9.05 -14.76 -22.35
C CYS A 18 -10.43 -14.74 -23.04
N SER A 19 -10.88 -13.54 -23.43
CA SER A 19 -11.50 -13.32 -24.74
C SER A 19 -11.51 -11.83 -25.10
N GLU A 20 -10.95 -11.52 -26.26
CA GLU A 20 -11.12 -10.27 -26.99
C GLU A 20 -12.61 -10.02 -27.30
N GLN A 21 -13.05 -8.77 -27.20
CA GLN A 21 -14.01 -8.24 -28.18
C GLN A 21 -13.90 -6.73 -28.29
N ASN A 22 -13.60 -6.34 -29.53
CA ASN A 22 -13.52 -5.02 -30.12
C ASN A 22 -14.92 -4.41 -30.24
N GLU A 23 -15.11 -3.12 -29.95
CA GLU A 23 -16.16 -2.32 -30.61
C GLU A 23 -15.85 -0.83 -30.60
N GLU A 24 -16.05 -0.23 -31.78
CA GLU A 24 -15.62 1.08 -32.24
C GLU A 24 -16.80 2.08 -32.25
N ILE A 25 -16.46 3.37 -32.09
CA ILE A 25 -17.12 4.57 -32.65
C ILE A 25 -18.44 5.07 -31.99
N ARG A 26 -18.41 6.31 -31.45
CA ARG A 26 -19.00 7.50 -32.12
C ARG A 26 -18.65 8.86 -31.48
N ASN A 27 -18.10 9.74 -32.30
CA ASN A 27 -17.94 11.19 -32.08
C ASN A 27 -19.30 11.92 -31.97
N SER A 28 -19.34 12.99 -31.17
CA SER A 28 -20.19 14.15 -31.45
C SER A 28 -19.52 15.45 -31.00
N VAL A 29 -19.20 16.27 -32.00
CA VAL A 29 -18.81 17.68 -31.95
C VAL A 29 -19.96 18.53 -31.44
N ILE A 30 -19.71 19.49 -30.53
CA ILE A 30 -20.47 20.75 -30.40
C ILE A 30 -19.49 21.89 -30.09
N GLU A 31 -19.72 23.00 -30.79
CA GLU A 31 -18.87 24.16 -31.02
C GLU A 31 -18.76 25.15 -29.84
N GLU A 32 -17.59 25.79 -29.85
CA GLU A 32 -17.23 27.16 -29.49
C GLU A 32 -18.34 28.15 -29.07
N SER A 33 -18.09 28.86 -27.96
CA SER A 33 -18.49 30.27 -27.83
C SER A 33 -17.41 31.04 -27.06
N THR A 34 -16.98 32.12 -27.66
CA THR A 34 -16.03 33.13 -27.19
C THR A 34 -16.75 34.13 -26.27
N GLU A 35 -16.04 34.72 -25.30
CA GLU A 35 -15.98 36.17 -25.07
C GLU A 35 -15.15 36.55 -23.82
N THR A 36 -14.02 37.20 -24.10
CA THR A 36 -13.53 38.49 -23.57
C THR A 36 -12.97 38.64 -22.14
N GLU A 37 -11.75 39.21 -22.17
CA GLU A 37 -10.86 39.72 -21.12
C GLU A 37 -11.50 40.51 -19.97
N SER A 38 -10.94 40.32 -18.77
CA SER A 38 -10.74 41.42 -17.83
C SER A 38 -9.45 41.21 -17.04
N SER A 39 -8.54 42.15 -17.23
CA SER A 39 -7.23 42.26 -16.59
C SER A 39 -7.35 42.84 -15.18
N LEU A 40 -6.81 42.14 -14.18
CA LEU A 40 -6.48 42.71 -12.88
C LEU A 40 -5.13 42.14 -12.44
N ILE A 41 -4.12 43.00 -12.56
CA ILE A 41 -2.80 42.84 -11.96
C ILE A 41 -2.95 43.17 -10.48
N ILE A 42 -2.68 42.21 -9.60
CA ILE A 42 -2.42 42.45 -8.18
C ILE A 42 -1.04 41.85 -7.90
N GLU A 43 -0.06 42.74 -7.74
CA GLU A 43 1.20 42.43 -7.07
C GLU A 43 0.89 42.25 -5.59
N GLU A 44 1.12 41.06 -5.04
CA GLU A 44 1.11 40.87 -3.60
C GLU A 44 2.35 40.06 -3.17
N GLU A 45 2.93 40.55 -2.09
CA GLU A 45 4.28 40.30 -1.60
C GLU A 45 4.54 38.82 -1.28
N THR A 46 5.75 38.38 -1.60
CA THR A 46 6.27 37.06 -1.26
C THR A 46 6.47 36.94 0.25
N GLU A 47 5.48 36.39 0.96
CA GLU A 47 5.71 35.67 2.21
C GLU A 47 6.08 34.23 1.87
N GLU A 48 7.34 33.85 2.12
CA GLU A 48 7.80 32.47 2.13
C GLU A 48 7.11 31.69 3.26
N ASN A 49 5.84 31.35 3.06
CA ASN A 49 5.23 30.24 3.77
C ASN A 49 5.87 28.96 3.23
N ASN A 50 6.58 28.24 4.10
CA ASN A 50 6.97 26.86 3.86
C ASN A 50 5.69 25.99 3.86
N VAL A 51 4.90 26.14 2.80
CA VAL A 51 3.77 25.27 2.49
C VAL A 51 4.39 23.92 2.18
N GLN A 52 4.11 22.91 3.01
CA GLN A 52 4.25 21.54 2.56
C GLN A 52 3.30 21.39 1.38
N ILE A 53 3.84 21.49 0.17
CA ILE A 53 3.10 21.22 -1.06
C ILE A 53 2.84 19.72 -1.00
N GLU A 54 1.59 19.33 -0.72
CA GLU A 54 1.19 17.93 -0.89
C GLU A 54 1.57 17.51 -2.32
N PRO A 55 2.18 16.33 -2.51
CA PRO A 55 2.59 15.88 -3.83
C PRO A 55 1.37 15.96 -4.77
N VAL A 56 1.47 16.79 -5.81
CA VAL A 56 0.47 16.81 -6.86
C VAL A 56 0.55 15.45 -7.53
N ALA A 57 -0.54 14.69 -7.48
CA ALA A 57 -0.59 13.36 -8.06
C ALA A 57 -0.19 13.42 -9.56
N PRO A 58 0.58 12.45 -10.06
CA PRO A 58 1.04 12.46 -11.43
C PRO A 58 -0.13 12.23 -12.38
N THR A 59 -0.03 12.75 -13.60
CA THR A 59 -0.97 12.42 -14.65
C THR A 59 -0.79 10.97 -15.09
N LYS A 60 -1.80 10.42 -15.77
CA LYS A 60 -1.72 9.08 -16.35
C LYS A 60 -0.58 8.96 -17.36
N GLU A 61 -0.37 10.00 -18.15
CA GLU A 61 0.69 10.08 -19.15
C GLU A 61 2.07 10.06 -18.49
N GLU A 62 2.27 10.79 -17.39
CA GLU A 62 3.51 10.77 -16.62
C GLU A 62 3.80 9.38 -16.04
N VAL A 63 2.80 8.73 -15.45
CA VAL A 63 2.91 7.35 -14.95
C VAL A 63 3.25 6.37 -16.09
N PHE A 64 2.62 6.51 -17.25
CA PHE A 64 2.87 5.61 -18.39
C PHE A 64 4.26 5.82 -18.98
N ALA A 65 4.73 7.06 -19.09
CA ALA A 65 6.08 7.37 -19.54
C ALA A 65 7.13 6.81 -18.57
N MET A 66 6.93 6.97 -17.26
CA MET A 66 7.82 6.38 -16.25
C MET A 66 7.81 4.85 -16.32
N ARG A 67 6.63 4.23 -16.44
CA ARG A 67 6.50 2.78 -16.57
C ARG A 67 7.24 2.25 -17.80
N GLU A 68 7.11 2.91 -18.95
CA GLU A 68 7.83 2.53 -20.17
C GLU A 68 9.35 2.59 -19.95
N LYS A 69 9.84 3.68 -19.32
CA LYS A 69 11.26 3.84 -18.98
C LYS A 69 11.78 2.73 -18.06
N VAL A 70 11.10 2.46 -16.95
CA VAL A 70 11.68 1.59 -15.89
C VAL A 70 11.47 0.10 -16.14
N LEU A 71 10.48 -0.27 -16.98
CA LEU A 71 10.22 -1.66 -17.36
C LEU A 71 10.83 -2.03 -18.72
N ASP A 72 11.68 -1.16 -19.29
CA ASP A 72 12.37 -1.45 -20.55
C ASP A 72 13.23 -2.72 -20.45
N GLY A 73 13.19 -3.52 -21.50
CA GLY A 73 13.89 -4.81 -21.57
C GLY A 73 13.25 -5.97 -20.77
N MET A 74 12.17 -5.74 -20.01
CA MET A 74 11.37 -6.82 -19.42
C MET A 74 10.40 -7.43 -20.44
N THR A 75 10.17 -8.74 -20.34
CA THR A 75 9.09 -9.44 -21.06
C THR A 75 7.72 -9.12 -20.47
N ASP A 76 6.65 -9.35 -21.23
CA ASP A 76 5.29 -9.11 -20.76
C ASP A 76 4.92 -10.00 -19.56
N ASP A 77 5.35 -11.27 -19.56
CA ASP A 77 5.16 -12.19 -18.42
C ASP A 77 5.85 -11.69 -17.15
N GLU A 78 7.05 -11.10 -17.27
CA GLU A 78 7.77 -10.52 -16.13
C GLU A 78 7.08 -9.26 -15.60
N LYS A 79 6.56 -8.41 -16.50
CA LYS A 79 5.81 -7.20 -16.13
C LYS A 79 4.50 -7.56 -15.43
N GLU A 80 3.74 -8.53 -15.96
CA GLU A 80 2.49 -9.00 -15.36
C GLU A 80 2.76 -9.60 -13.97
N ARG A 81 3.80 -10.44 -13.88
CA ARG A 81 4.20 -11.06 -12.61
C ARG A 81 4.60 -10.02 -11.56
N LEU A 82 5.39 -9.00 -11.93
CA LEU A 82 5.74 -7.91 -11.01
C LEU A 82 4.48 -7.16 -10.56
N THR A 83 3.64 -6.76 -11.51
CA THR A 83 2.40 -6.01 -11.28
C THR A 83 1.46 -6.74 -10.33
N GLU A 84 1.20 -8.02 -10.58
CA GLU A 84 0.25 -8.79 -9.76
C GLU A 84 0.76 -8.99 -8.33
N ASN A 85 2.05 -9.29 -8.16
CA ASN A 85 2.61 -9.54 -6.82
C ASN A 85 2.66 -8.25 -5.98
N ILE A 86 3.05 -7.12 -6.57
CA ILE A 86 3.06 -5.83 -5.88
C ILE A 86 1.63 -5.40 -5.52
N LYS A 87 0.67 -5.57 -6.44
CA LYS A 87 -0.76 -5.31 -6.17
C LYS A 87 -1.28 -6.13 -4.99
N VAL A 88 -1.04 -7.44 -4.99
CA VAL A 88 -1.53 -8.33 -3.92
C VAL A 88 -0.91 -7.94 -2.57
N ALA A 89 0.39 -7.61 -2.55
CA ALA A 89 1.08 -7.16 -1.34
C ALA A 89 0.52 -5.83 -0.83
N ASN A 90 0.34 -4.83 -1.71
CA ASN A 90 -0.26 -3.55 -1.37
C ASN A 90 -1.66 -3.73 -0.76
N LEU A 91 -2.55 -4.43 -1.46
CA LEU A 91 -3.94 -4.62 -1.01
C LEU A 91 -4.03 -5.36 0.32
N GLN A 92 -3.12 -6.29 0.60
CA GLN A 92 -3.05 -6.98 1.88
C GLN A 92 -2.69 -6.02 3.01
N MET A 93 -1.66 -5.18 2.84
CA MET A 93 -1.25 -4.19 3.84
C MET A 93 -2.29 -3.07 4.00
N GLU A 94 -2.85 -2.59 2.89
CA GLU A 94 -3.89 -1.57 2.88
C GLU A 94 -5.12 -2.03 3.64
N ARG A 95 -5.56 -3.28 3.42
CA ARG A 95 -6.68 -3.85 4.16
C ARG A 95 -6.40 -3.91 5.66
N ALA A 96 -5.20 -4.34 6.06
CA ALA A 96 -4.80 -4.44 7.46
C ALA A 96 -4.68 -3.05 8.11
N TYR A 97 -4.21 -2.06 7.36
CA TYR A 97 -4.17 -0.66 7.81
C TYR A 97 -5.58 -0.10 8.01
N LEU A 98 -6.41 -0.11 6.97
CA LEU A 98 -7.70 0.57 6.97
C LEU A 98 -8.75 -0.10 7.87
N ASN A 99 -8.72 -1.43 8.00
CA ASN A 99 -9.74 -2.16 8.75
C ASN A 99 -9.28 -2.61 10.14
N ASP A 100 -7.99 -2.88 10.30
CA ASP A 100 -7.48 -3.53 11.51
C ASP A 100 -6.54 -2.64 12.32
N GLY A 101 -6.25 -1.41 11.86
CA GLY A 101 -5.34 -0.48 12.57
C GLY A 101 -3.98 -1.11 12.80
N ILE A 102 -3.43 -1.79 11.78
CA ILE A 102 -2.24 -2.63 11.97
C ILE A 102 -1.03 -1.85 12.51
N PHE A 103 -0.82 -0.61 12.09
CA PHE A 103 0.33 0.19 12.54
C PHE A 103 0.24 0.51 14.04
N ASP A 104 -0.92 0.90 14.55
CA ASP A 104 -1.13 1.11 15.99
C ASP A 104 -0.80 -0.15 16.81
N LYS A 105 -1.10 -1.34 16.26
CA LYS A 105 -0.77 -2.61 16.92
C LYS A 105 0.72 -2.95 16.87
N LEU A 106 1.43 -2.50 15.83
CA LEU A 106 2.86 -2.77 15.64
C LEU A 106 3.74 -1.79 16.44
N GLU A 107 3.19 -0.70 16.97
CA GLU A 107 3.90 0.19 17.91
C GLU A 107 4.40 -0.56 19.17
N ASP A 108 3.66 -1.60 19.58
CA ASP A 108 4.11 -2.53 20.62
C ASP A 108 4.96 -3.65 19.98
N LYS A 109 6.25 -3.68 20.34
CA LYS A 109 7.21 -4.68 19.82
C LYS A 109 6.89 -6.12 20.24
N ASP A 110 6.18 -6.27 21.36
CA ASP A 110 5.75 -7.57 21.88
C ASP A 110 4.35 -7.95 21.38
N SER A 111 3.75 -7.12 20.52
CA SER A 111 2.45 -7.37 19.92
C SER A 111 2.44 -8.65 19.10
N LEU A 112 1.40 -9.46 19.30
CA LEU A 112 1.16 -10.66 18.49
C LEU A 112 0.89 -10.34 17.01
N ALA A 113 0.68 -9.06 16.65
CA ALA A 113 0.58 -8.64 15.26
C ALA A 113 1.90 -8.86 14.48
N TRP A 114 3.06 -8.83 15.15
CA TRP A 114 4.36 -9.11 14.51
C TRP A 114 4.45 -10.52 13.93
N ASN A 115 3.63 -11.47 14.39
CA ASN A 115 3.57 -12.81 13.82
C ASN A 115 3.18 -12.84 12.32
N TYR A 116 2.60 -11.77 11.77
CA TYR A 116 2.42 -11.64 10.31
C TYR A 116 3.76 -11.57 9.56
N PHE A 117 4.78 -10.97 10.15
CA PHE A 117 6.15 -10.92 9.62
C PHE A 117 6.94 -12.16 10.01
N ASP A 118 6.75 -12.68 11.22
CA ASP A 118 7.65 -13.71 11.76
C ASP A 118 7.30 -15.14 11.33
N GLN A 119 6.01 -15.40 11.05
CA GLN A 119 5.49 -16.75 10.96
C GLN A 119 4.50 -16.91 9.81
N LYS A 120 4.63 -18.03 9.10
CA LYS A 120 3.64 -18.51 8.12
C LYS A 120 2.82 -19.68 8.68
N GLY A 121 1.63 -19.88 8.12
CA GLY A 121 0.67 -20.89 8.55
C GLY A 121 -0.30 -20.33 9.59
N ASP A 122 -0.79 -21.18 10.48
CA ASP A 122 -1.72 -20.74 11.53
C ASP A 122 -0.96 -19.96 12.61
N ILE A 123 -1.16 -18.65 12.64
CA ILE A 123 -0.50 -17.73 13.57
C ILE A 123 -1.50 -17.18 14.59
N GLN A 124 -1.01 -16.91 15.80
CA GLN A 124 -1.79 -16.18 16.79
C GLN A 124 -1.56 -14.68 16.63
N VAL A 125 -2.62 -13.89 16.53
CA VAL A 125 -2.53 -12.42 16.32
C VAL A 125 -3.15 -11.60 17.46
N GLY A 126 -3.62 -12.28 18.50
CA GLY A 126 -4.22 -11.63 19.65
C GLY A 126 -4.88 -12.60 20.62
N TRP A 127 -5.63 -12.02 21.55
CA TRP A 127 -6.42 -12.73 22.56
C TRP A 127 -7.86 -12.24 22.54
N ALA A 128 -8.81 -13.17 22.60
CA ALA A 128 -10.22 -12.91 22.85
C ALA A 128 -10.59 -13.33 24.26
N TYR A 129 -11.39 -12.54 24.96
CA TYR A 129 -11.83 -12.82 26.33
C TYR A 129 -13.18 -12.15 26.59
N ASP A 130 -13.99 -12.77 27.46
CA ASP A 130 -15.37 -12.34 27.74
C ASP A 130 -15.46 -11.40 28.96
N SER A 131 -14.40 -11.33 29.79
CA SER A 131 -14.36 -10.60 31.06
C SER A 131 -13.80 -9.19 30.92
N ASN A 132 -14.11 -8.31 31.87
CA ASN A 132 -13.45 -7.00 31.95
C ASN A 132 -12.03 -7.20 32.49
N LYS A 133 -11.04 -7.20 31.59
CA LYS A 133 -9.62 -7.46 31.89
C LYS A 133 -9.12 -6.68 33.10
N ILE A 134 -9.33 -5.35 33.12
CA ILE A 134 -8.81 -4.47 34.17
C ILE A 134 -9.40 -4.83 35.53
N THR A 135 -10.71 -5.11 35.59
CA THR A 135 -11.37 -5.52 36.84
C THR A 135 -10.80 -6.83 37.36
N VAL A 136 -10.70 -7.85 36.51
CA VAL A 136 -10.20 -9.17 36.91
C VAL A 136 -8.74 -9.11 37.36
N MET A 137 -7.89 -8.38 36.63
CA MET A 137 -6.49 -8.19 37.01
C MET A 137 -6.35 -7.54 38.39
N ASN A 138 -7.15 -6.50 38.67
CA ASN A 138 -7.13 -5.81 39.97
C ASN A 138 -7.69 -6.67 41.12
N GLU A 139 -8.78 -7.39 40.89
CA GLU A 139 -9.43 -8.22 41.91
C GLU A 139 -8.59 -9.46 42.27
N GLU A 140 -7.95 -10.08 41.28
CA GLU A 140 -7.13 -11.27 41.49
C GLU A 140 -5.65 -10.95 41.75
N GLY A 141 -5.22 -9.70 41.54
CA GLY A 141 -3.82 -9.30 41.69
C GLY A 141 -2.88 -9.99 40.69
N ILE A 142 -3.35 -10.24 39.48
CA ILE A 142 -2.61 -10.94 38.42
C ILE A 142 -2.10 -10.00 37.34
N THR A 143 -1.00 -10.38 36.71
CA THR A 143 -0.44 -9.69 35.54
C THR A 143 -1.30 -9.90 34.29
N GLU A 144 -1.06 -9.11 33.24
CA GLU A 144 -1.75 -9.26 31.97
C GLU A 144 -1.45 -10.60 31.29
N SER A 145 -0.19 -11.07 31.36
CA SER A 145 0.20 -12.38 30.83
C SER A 145 -0.56 -13.51 31.51
N GLU A 146 -0.65 -13.48 32.85
CA GLU A 146 -1.43 -14.46 33.62
C GLU A 146 -2.92 -14.38 33.31
N PHE A 147 -3.46 -13.17 33.11
CA PHE A 147 -4.83 -12.98 32.66
C PHE A 147 -5.08 -13.69 31.32
N TYR A 148 -4.23 -13.48 30.32
CA TYR A 148 -4.40 -14.14 29.02
C TYR A 148 -4.24 -15.65 29.10
N GLN A 149 -3.31 -16.15 29.92
CA GLN A 149 -3.15 -17.59 30.13
C GLN A 149 -4.40 -18.24 30.75
N LYS A 150 -5.09 -17.53 31.65
CA LYS A 150 -6.24 -18.07 32.40
C LYS A 150 -7.58 -17.82 31.70
N TYR A 151 -7.74 -16.66 31.06
CA TYR A 151 -9.01 -16.17 30.53
C TYR A 151 -8.98 -15.88 29.03
N GLY A 152 -7.81 -15.79 28.42
CA GLY A 152 -7.64 -15.55 27.00
C GLY A 152 -7.90 -16.81 26.17
N LYS A 153 -8.52 -16.60 25.02
CA LYS A 153 -8.57 -17.56 23.92
C LYS A 153 -7.72 -17.00 22.78
N PRO A 154 -6.77 -17.77 22.23
CA PRO A 154 -5.92 -17.28 21.15
C PRO A 154 -6.78 -16.98 19.92
N VAL A 155 -6.55 -15.79 19.32
CA VAL A 155 -7.15 -15.43 18.03
C VAL A 155 -6.19 -15.92 16.95
N MET A 156 -6.62 -16.94 16.20
CA MET A 156 -5.82 -17.60 15.17
C MET A 156 -6.23 -17.14 13.77
N VAL A 157 -5.25 -16.91 12.90
CA VAL A 157 -5.44 -16.60 11.48
C VAL A 157 -4.44 -17.39 10.64
N TYR A 158 -4.81 -17.70 9.40
CA TYR A 158 -3.87 -18.31 8.45
C TYR A 158 -3.08 -17.23 7.72
N ASN A 159 -1.77 -17.18 7.93
CA ASN A 159 -0.85 -16.32 7.22
C ASN A 159 -0.16 -17.08 6.08
N ARG A 160 -0.33 -16.61 4.85
CA ARG A 160 0.21 -17.29 3.67
C ARG A 160 1.71 -17.07 3.48
N PHE A 161 2.20 -15.89 3.85
CA PHE A 161 3.58 -15.44 3.63
C PHE A 161 4.12 -14.73 4.87
N ASP A 162 5.28 -15.16 5.35
CA ASP A 162 6.09 -14.42 6.32
C ASP A 162 7.05 -13.44 5.62
N GLY A 163 7.75 -12.62 6.39
CA GLY A 163 8.72 -11.64 5.88
C GLY A 163 9.82 -12.29 5.05
N ALA A 164 10.32 -13.46 5.45
CA ALA A 164 11.32 -14.20 4.68
C ALA A 164 10.78 -14.66 3.32
N ASN A 165 9.53 -15.12 3.24
CA ASN A 165 8.90 -15.48 1.97
C ASN A 165 8.68 -14.25 1.08
N PHE A 166 8.32 -13.10 1.66
CA PHE A 166 8.20 -11.85 0.92
C PHE A 166 9.56 -11.40 0.36
N VAL A 167 10.62 -11.40 1.16
CA VAL A 167 11.99 -11.11 0.72
C VAL A 167 12.40 -11.98 -0.46
N ASN A 168 12.20 -13.30 -0.37
CA ASN A 168 12.52 -14.22 -1.46
C ASN A 168 11.73 -13.92 -2.75
N LEU A 169 10.46 -13.51 -2.61
CA LEU A 169 9.62 -13.13 -3.75
C LEU A 169 10.17 -11.86 -4.43
N ILE A 170 10.48 -10.82 -3.66
CA ILE A 170 11.04 -9.58 -4.21
C ILE A 170 12.41 -9.82 -4.85
N GLN A 171 13.29 -10.59 -4.20
CA GLN A 171 14.60 -10.98 -4.75
C GLN A 171 14.49 -11.73 -6.08
N ASP A 172 13.46 -12.57 -6.24
CA ASP A 172 13.24 -13.26 -7.51
C ASP A 172 12.77 -12.31 -8.61
N MET A 173 11.89 -11.35 -8.28
CA MET A 173 11.44 -10.33 -9.24
C MET A 173 12.55 -9.35 -9.62
N GLN A 174 13.49 -9.04 -8.71
CA GLN A 174 14.64 -8.18 -9.02
C GLN A 174 15.50 -8.70 -10.18
N LYS A 175 15.51 -10.00 -10.45
CA LYS A 175 16.37 -10.62 -11.48
C LYS A 175 16.04 -10.17 -12.90
N SER A 176 14.81 -9.74 -13.16
CA SER A 176 14.37 -9.24 -14.46
C SER A 176 14.42 -7.71 -14.57
N ILE A 177 14.79 -7.00 -13.49
CA ILE A 177 14.85 -5.54 -13.50
C ILE A 177 16.19 -5.07 -14.07
N HIS A 178 16.12 -4.25 -15.11
CA HIS A 178 17.30 -3.61 -15.72
C HIS A 178 17.50 -2.17 -15.29
N ASN A 179 16.44 -1.48 -14.86
CA ASN A 179 16.50 -0.10 -14.41
C ASN A 179 17.02 -0.02 -12.96
N GLU A 180 18.07 0.78 -12.75
CA GLU A 180 18.74 0.89 -11.44
C GLU A 180 17.84 1.49 -10.35
N GLU A 181 16.94 2.41 -10.70
CA GLU A 181 16.04 3.09 -9.75
C GLU A 181 14.95 2.12 -9.26
N LEU A 182 14.31 1.37 -10.16
CA LEU A 182 13.34 0.34 -9.79
C LEU A 182 14.02 -0.81 -9.03
N TYR A 183 15.25 -1.18 -9.41
CA TYR A 183 16.01 -2.18 -8.66
C TYR A 183 16.25 -1.72 -7.22
N ALA A 184 16.62 -0.45 -7.03
CA ALA A 184 16.82 0.15 -5.71
C ALA A 184 15.53 0.19 -4.88
N ASP A 185 14.38 0.49 -5.50
CA ASP A 185 13.09 0.46 -4.80
C ASP A 185 12.71 -0.96 -4.34
N LEU A 186 12.95 -1.98 -5.16
CA LEU A 186 12.77 -3.38 -4.74
C LEU A 186 13.79 -3.79 -3.68
N GLN A 187 15.02 -3.29 -3.74
CA GLN A 187 16.03 -3.54 -2.70
C GLN A 187 15.61 -2.94 -1.37
N ARG A 188 15.04 -1.72 -1.39
CA ARG A 188 14.52 -1.06 -0.20
C ARG A 188 13.37 -1.84 0.44
N LEU A 189 12.49 -2.47 -0.35
CA LEU A 189 11.47 -3.39 0.19
C LEU A 189 12.10 -4.57 0.94
N ILE A 190 13.16 -5.16 0.40
CA ILE A 190 13.89 -6.27 1.04
C ILE A 190 14.51 -5.81 2.36
N ASP A 191 15.26 -4.70 2.32
CA ASP A 191 15.98 -4.19 3.48
C ASP A 191 15.02 -3.81 4.61
N LEU A 192 13.93 -3.10 4.28
CA LEU A 192 12.91 -2.74 5.26
C LEU A 192 12.18 -3.97 5.82
N THR A 193 11.94 -5.01 5.01
CA THR A 193 11.30 -6.23 5.51
C THR A 193 12.19 -6.95 6.52
N ASN A 194 13.50 -7.05 6.23
CA ASN A 194 14.46 -7.62 7.17
C ASN A 194 14.52 -6.80 8.45
N LEU A 195 14.63 -5.46 8.34
CA LEU A 195 14.63 -4.57 9.49
C LEU A 195 13.35 -4.70 10.33
N ALA A 196 12.17 -4.73 9.69
CA ALA A 196 10.90 -4.92 10.38
C ALA A 196 10.88 -6.24 11.16
N THR A 197 11.32 -7.34 10.53
CA THR A 197 11.35 -8.68 11.14
C THR A 197 12.38 -8.78 12.28
N GLU A 198 13.52 -8.11 12.16
CA GLU A 198 14.60 -8.20 13.14
C GLU A 198 14.37 -7.28 14.36
N THR A 199 13.73 -6.13 14.15
CA THR A 199 13.70 -5.05 15.14
C THR A 199 12.31 -4.78 15.72
N HIS A 200 11.26 -5.25 15.04
CA HIS A 200 9.87 -4.96 15.35
C HIS A 200 9.61 -3.44 15.50
N GLU A 201 10.28 -2.61 14.69
CA GLU A 201 9.98 -1.18 14.60
C GLU A 201 8.87 -0.96 13.56
N MET A 202 7.76 -0.37 14.00
CA MET A 202 6.56 -0.14 13.19
C MET A 202 6.86 0.71 11.96
N GLU A 203 7.80 1.65 12.07
CA GLU A 203 8.19 2.57 11.00
C GLU A 203 8.64 1.82 9.74
N TYR A 204 9.37 0.71 9.89
CA TYR A 204 9.79 -0.10 8.74
C TYR A 204 8.60 -0.79 8.08
N ALA A 205 7.66 -1.34 8.85
CA ALA A 205 6.42 -1.90 8.30
C ALA A 205 5.58 -0.82 7.59
N ASN A 206 5.54 0.39 8.15
CA ASN A 206 4.83 1.51 7.54
C ASN A 206 5.47 1.96 6.22
N ASP A 207 6.80 2.01 6.15
CA ASP A 207 7.51 2.38 4.93
C ASP A 207 7.40 1.32 3.83
N ILE A 208 7.34 0.02 4.19
CA ILE A 208 7.01 -1.05 3.22
C ILE A 208 5.65 -0.77 2.57
N TYR A 209 4.62 -0.45 3.37
CA TYR A 209 3.29 -0.12 2.84
C TYR A 209 3.31 1.08 1.89
N LYS A 210 4.00 2.16 2.27
CA LYS A 210 4.10 3.36 1.41
C LYS A 210 4.73 3.05 0.06
N ILE A 211 5.81 2.27 0.03
CA ILE A 211 6.49 1.85 -1.21
C ILE A 211 5.56 0.98 -2.05
N LEU A 212 4.93 -0.04 -1.44
CA LEU A 212 4.00 -0.92 -2.15
C LEU A 212 2.82 -0.14 -2.74
N HIS A 213 2.28 0.80 -1.99
CA HIS A 213 1.18 1.64 -2.41
C HIS A 213 1.57 2.54 -3.59
N ASP A 214 2.70 3.24 -3.49
CA ASP A 214 3.20 4.10 -4.58
C ASP A 214 3.55 3.29 -5.84
N MET A 215 4.24 2.16 -5.67
CA MET A 215 4.59 1.25 -6.77
C MET A 215 3.37 0.65 -7.46
N ASP A 216 2.36 0.29 -6.68
CA ASP A 216 1.11 -0.24 -7.22
C ASP A 216 0.32 0.85 -7.96
N TYR A 217 0.01 1.96 -7.29
CA TYR A 217 -0.94 2.94 -7.81
C TYR A 217 -0.34 3.96 -8.78
N PHE A 218 0.95 4.24 -8.68
CA PHE A 218 1.57 5.28 -9.47
C PHE A 218 2.73 4.79 -10.32
N LEU A 219 3.10 3.51 -10.31
CA LEU A 219 4.06 2.97 -11.27
C LEU A 219 3.47 1.85 -12.12
N LEU A 220 3.02 0.76 -11.51
CA LEU A 220 2.62 -0.47 -12.22
C LEU A 220 1.18 -0.41 -12.71
N ARG A 221 0.31 0.31 -11.98
CA ARG A 221 -1.07 0.62 -12.39
C ARG A 221 -1.33 2.12 -12.29
N TYR A 222 -2.57 2.53 -12.50
CA TYR A 222 -2.98 3.92 -12.29
C TYR A 222 -4.16 3.95 -11.31
N GLY A 223 -3.83 4.05 -10.02
CA GLY A 223 -4.76 3.89 -8.90
C GLY A 223 -5.91 4.91 -8.90
N ILE A 224 -5.71 6.09 -9.51
CA ILE A 224 -6.76 7.11 -9.64
C ILE A 224 -7.94 6.59 -10.48
N GLU A 225 -7.70 5.88 -11.58
CA GLU A 225 -8.77 5.29 -12.40
C GLU A 225 -9.24 3.93 -11.86
N ASP A 226 -8.31 3.12 -11.37
CA ASP A 226 -8.61 1.75 -10.92
C ASP A 226 -9.37 1.73 -9.59
N VAL A 227 -9.05 2.66 -8.69
CA VAL A 227 -9.50 2.68 -7.28
C VAL A 227 -10.21 3.98 -6.92
N GLY A 228 -9.89 5.11 -7.58
CA GLY A 228 -10.51 6.41 -7.30
C GLY A 228 -12.02 6.46 -7.53
N LYS A 229 -12.60 5.53 -8.30
CA LYS A 229 -14.06 5.36 -8.42
C LYS A 229 -14.74 4.89 -7.12
N TYR A 230 -13.97 4.38 -6.16
CA TYR A 230 -14.45 3.87 -4.87
C TYR A 230 -14.09 4.78 -3.69
N THR A 231 -13.31 5.85 -3.92
CA THR A 231 -12.95 6.83 -2.90
C THR A 231 -13.62 8.16 -3.21
N GLN A 232 -14.19 8.84 -2.20
CA GLN A 232 -14.78 10.17 -2.39
C GLN A 232 -13.74 11.28 -2.54
N ASP A 233 -12.48 10.96 -2.29
CA ASP A 233 -11.36 11.90 -2.29
C ASP A 233 -10.14 11.24 -2.96
N GLY A 234 -9.64 11.86 -4.03
CA GLY A 234 -8.42 11.44 -4.72
C GLY A 234 -7.16 11.65 -3.86
N GLY A 235 -7.22 12.54 -2.85
CA GLY A 235 -6.12 12.81 -1.93
C GLY A 235 -5.74 11.60 -1.07
N VAL A 236 -6.69 10.69 -0.78
CA VAL A 236 -6.39 9.43 -0.08
C VAL A 236 -5.56 8.49 -0.97
N VAL A 237 -5.83 8.48 -2.28
CA VAL A 237 -5.11 7.67 -3.27
C VAL A 237 -3.74 8.28 -3.56
N ALA A 238 -3.57 9.60 -3.50
CA ALA A 238 -2.31 10.28 -3.77
C ALA A 238 -1.34 10.33 -2.57
N LYS A 239 -1.77 9.89 -1.38
CA LYS A 239 -1.11 10.15 -0.10
C LYS A 239 0.39 9.79 -0.06
N TYR A 240 0.79 8.75 -0.78
CA TYR A 240 2.16 8.23 -0.75
C TYR A 240 2.88 8.36 -2.09
N TYR A 241 2.36 9.19 -3.02
CA TYR A 241 3.06 9.46 -4.26
C TYR A 241 4.43 10.11 -4.03
N GLY A 242 5.44 9.65 -4.77
CA GLY A 242 6.81 10.19 -4.74
C GLY A 242 7.73 9.52 -3.72
N VAL A 243 7.28 8.45 -3.07
CA VAL A 243 8.08 7.65 -2.13
C VAL A 243 9.12 6.81 -2.87
N LEU A 244 8.84 6.42 -4.12
CA LEU A 244 9.76 5.67 -4.96
C LEU A 244 10.94 6.51 -5.47
N THR A 245 12.09 5.88 -5.53
CA THR A 245 13.34 6.43 -6.08
C THR A 245 13.18 6.80 -7.55
N VAL A 246 12.36 6.05 -8.32
CA VAL A 246 12.07 6.36 -9.73
C VAL A 246 11.50 7.77 -9.95
N TYR A 247 10.86 8.36 -8.92
CA TYR A 247 10.30 9.72 -8.95
C TYR A 247 11.21 10.79 -8.32
N GLN A 248 12.28 10.39 -7.62
CA GLN A 248 13.14 11.32 -6.88
C GLN A 248 14.30 11.86 -7.71
N ASN A 249 14.71 11.12 -8.75
CA ASN A 249 15.80 11.48 -9.65
C ASN A 249 15.33 12.12 -10.95
N GLU A 250 14.06 12.56 -11.03
CA GLU A 250 13.69 13.55 -12.03
C GLU A 250 14.41 14.85 -11.68
N ASP A 251 15.64 14.95 -12.18
CA ASP A 251 16.32 16.22 -12.30
C ASP A 251 15.31 17.22 -12.83
N LYS A 252 15.25 18.33 -12.11
CA LYS A 252 14.72 19.62 -12.54
C LYS A 252 15.42 19.99 -13.85
N GLY A 253 15.01 19.36 -14.94
CA GLY A 253 15.41 19.60 -16.31
C GLY A 253 14.85 20.95 -16.72
N GLY A 254 15.44 22.00 -16.16
CA GLY A 254 15.24 23.36 -16.60
C GLY A 254 15.49 23.40 -18.10
N TRP A 255 14.44 23.71 -18.84
CA TRP A 255 14.58 24.32 -20.14
C TRP A 255 15.42 25.59 -19.95
N GLN A 256 16.68 25.54 -20.40
CA GLN A 256 17.45 26.73 -20.76
C GLN A 256 17.19 27.08 -22.22
#